data_AF-A0A1S2MDT7-F1
#
_entry.id   AF-A0A1S2MDT7-F1
#
_cell.length_a   1.000
_cell.length_b   1.000
_cell.length_c   1.000
_cell.angle_alpha   90.00
_cell.angle_beta   90.00
_cell.angle_gamma   90.00
#
_symmetry.space_group_name_H-M   'P 1'
#
loop_
_entity.id
_entity.type
_entity.pdbx_description
1 polymer ?
#
loop_
_entity_poly.entity_id
_entity_poly.type
_entity_poly.pdbx_seq_one_letter_code
_entity_poly.pdbx_strand_id
1 'polypeptide(L)'
;MDVQRVGRASLNKAEAKKTGPQASVSFSELMTKGRDEQAYAKLDKLMRDIEDQGKLLADTRTVDELRKYKGLIKEFMEDAVKLGLSLEERRGFNRRGRTKIYKIVTEVDRKLLDLTDAVLKKEKSGLDILDMVGEIKGLIVNVYA
;
A
#
# COMPACT_ATOMS: atom_id res chain seq x y z
N MET A 1 -68.99 40.75 -38.40
CA MET A 1 -68.86 41.04 -36.96
C MET A 1 -67.49 40.55 -36.53
N ASP A 2 -66.58 41.51 -36.36
CA ASP A 2 -65.33 41.35 -35.61
C ASP A 2 -65.59 40.84 -34.20
N VAL A 3 -64.72 39.97 -33.68
CA VAL A 3 -64.01 40.20 -32.41
C VAL A 3 -62.71 39.37 -32.39
N GLN A 4 -61.56 40.05 -32.44
CA GLN A 4 -60.28 39.54 -31.92
C GLN A 4 -60.33 39.46 -30.39
N ARG A 5 -59.75 38.42 -29.78
CA ARG A 5 -59.14 38.58 -28.44
C ARG A 5 -57.91 37.70 -28.26
N VAL A 6 -56.88 38.38 -27.76
CA VAL A 6 -55.46 38.03 -27.67
C VAL A 6 -55.13 37.35 -26.34
N GLY A 7 -54.10 36.48 -26.35
CA GLY A 7 -53.31 36.09 -25.18
C GLY A 7 -53.30 34.58 -24.93
N ARG A 8 -52.21 33.89 -24.61
CA ARG A 8 -50.86 34.27 -24.18
C ARG A 8 -49.94 33.03 -24.33
N ALA A 9 -48.66 33.32 -24.51
CA ALA A 9 -47.49 32.55 -24.08
C ALA A 9 -47.24 31.16 -24.70
N SER A 10 -46.21 31.14 -25.56
CA SER A 10 -45.39 29.98 -25.89
C SER A 10 -45.00 29.20 -24.64
N LEU A 11 -45.43 27.94 -24.55
CA LEU A 11 -44.87 26.99 -23.61
C LEU A 11 -43.52 26.52 -24.17
N ASN A 12 -42.48 27.33 -23.94
CA ASN A 12 -41.12 26.81 -23.93
C ASN A 12 -41.08 25.73 -22.86
N LYS A 13 -41.07 24.48 -23.31
CA LYS A 13 -40.82 23.31 -22.47
C LYS A 13 -39.39 23.47 -21.97
N ALA A 14 -39.25 24.09 -20.80
CA ALA A 14 -38.01 24.11 -20.07
C ALA A 14 -37.60 22.65 -19.89
N GLU A 15 -36.56 22.23 -20.60
CA GLU A 15 -35.86 20.99 -20.31
C GLU A 15 -35.44 21.08 -18.86
N ALA A 16 -36.18 20.39 -17.99
CA ALA A 16 -35.73 20.10 -16.66
C ALA A 16 -34.41 19.33 -16.84
N LYS A 17 -33.29 20.05 -16.72
CA LYS A 17 -31.98 19.45 -16.46
C LYS A 17 -32.19 18.60 -15.23
N LYS A 18 -32.42 17.30 -15.45
CA LYS A 18 -32.31 16.29 -14.41
C LYS A 18 -30.85 16.31 -14.00
N THR A 19 -30.52 17.16 -13.05
CA THR A 19 -29.39 16.91 -12.16
C THR A 19 -29.78 15.65 -11.39
N GLY A 20 -29.53 14.50 -12.02
CA GLY A 20 -29.61 13.21 -11.36
C GLY A 20 -28.74 13.25 -10.11
N PRO A 21 -29.07 12.46 -9.09
CA PRO A 21 -28.35 12.50 -7.82
C PRO A 21 -26.86 12.30 -8.11
N GLN A 22 -26.05 13.32 -7.82
CA GLN A 22 -24.61 13.12 -7.68
C GLN A 22 -24.46 12.03 -6.63
N ALA A 23 -23.76 10.95 -6.97
CA ALA A 23 -23.49 9.86 -6.04
C ALA A 23 -22.81 10.46 -4.80
N SER A 24 -23.56 10.63 -3.72
CA SER A 24 -23.05 11.13 -2.45
C SER A 24 -22.15 10.03 -1.87
N VAL A 25 -20.84 10.27 -1.83
CA VAL A 25 -19.88 9.38 -1.17
C VAL A 25 -20.35 9.16 0.28
N SER A 26 -20.46 7.90 0.70
CA SER A 26 -20.94 7.59 2.05
C SER A 26 -19.88 7.96 3.11
N PHE A 27 -20.31 8.30 4.33
CA PHE A 27 -19.38 8.55 5.44
C PHE A 27 -18.46 7.34 5.70
N SER A 28 -18.99 6.12 5.54
CA SER A 28 -18.23 4.87 5.64
C SER A 28 -17.13 4.76 4.59
N GLU A 29 -17.35 5.22 3.37
CA GLU A 29 -16.33 5.26 2.32
C GLU A 29 -15.22 6.25 2.67
N LEU A 30 -15.58 7.44 3.15
CA LEU A 30 -14.61 8.46 3.57
C LEU A 30 -13.74 7.96 4.74
N MET A 31 -14.34 7.33 5.75
CA MET A 31 -13.62 6.76 6.89
C MET A 31 -12.66 5.64 6.46
N THR A 32 -13.12 4.77 5.56
CA THR A 32 -12.31 3.68 5.00
C THR A 32 -11.10 4.22 4.24
N LYS A 33 -11.32 5.23 3.38
CA LYS A 33 -10.25 5.88 2.63
C LYS A 33 -9.22 6.56 3.54
N GLY A 34 -9.68 7.27 4.57
CA GLY A 34 -8.78 7.89 5.55
C GLY A 34 -7.93 6.89 6.32
N ARG A 35 -8.47 5.71 6.64
CA ARG A 35 -7.69 4.61 7.27
C ARG A 35 -6.62 4.07 6.33
N ASP A 36 -6.92 3.91 5.04
CA ASP A 36 -5.95 3.45 4.07
C ASP A 36 -4.83 4.48 3.89
N GLU A 37 -5.15 5.77 3.74
CA GLU A 37 -4.17 6.86 3.63
C GLU A 37 -3.23 6.90 4.84
N GLN A 38 -3.75 6.70 6.05
CA GLN A 38 -2.94 6.59 7.26
C GLN A 38 -2.03 5.34 7.25
N ALA A 39 -2.53 4.20 6.78
CA ALA A 39 -1.74 2.98 6.67
C ALA A 39 -0.60 3.13 5.66
N TYR A 40 -0.87 3.73 4.49
CA TYR A 40 0.16 4.05 3.49
C TYR A 40 1.21 5.00 4.07
N ALA A 41 0.81 6.06 4.76
CA ALA A 41 1.75 6.99 5.38
C ALA A 41 2.65 6.32 6.45
N LYS A 42 2.09 5.37 7.23
CA LYS A 42 2.87 4.58 8.18
C LYS A 42 3.88 3.68 7.46
N LEU A 43 3.45 2.98 6.41
CA LEU A 43 4.30 2.10 5.61
C LEU A 43 5.42 2.86 4.90
N ASP A 44 5.14 4.06 4.38
CA ASP A 44 6.14 4.94 3.77
C ASP A 44 7.21 5.37 4.78
N LYS A 45 6.81 5.67 6.01
CA LYS A 45 7.76 5.98 7.09
C LYS A 45 8.63 4.76 7.42
N LEU A 46 8.01 3.60 7.64
CA LEU A 46 8.74 2.36 7.92
C LEU A 46 9.70 1.99 6.78
N MET A 47 9.30 2.21 5.53
CA MET A 47 10.17 1.97 4.37
C MET A 47 11.44 2.83 4.42
N ARG A 48 11.33 4.11 4.78
CA ARG A 48 12.49 5.00 4.95
C ARG A 48 13.39 4.54 6.08
N ASP A 49 12.80 4.17 7.21
CA ASP A 49 13.55 3.65 8.37
C ASP A 49 14.29 2.35 7.99
N ILE A 50 13.66 1.45 7.21
CA ILE A 50 14.26 0.23 6.66
C ILE A 50 15.44 0.54 5.74
N GLU A 51 15.29 1.52 4.84
CA GLU A 51 16.34 1.92 3.91
C GLU A 51 17.58 2.43 4.64
N ASP A 52 17.39 3.30 5.63
CA ASP A 52 18.49 3.90 6.37
C ASP A 52 19.17 2.87 7.28
N GLN A 53 18.37 2.01 7.95
CA GLN A 53 18.91 0.91 8.74
C GLN A 53 19.62 -0.13 7.87
N GLY A 54 19.15 -0.35 6.64
CA GLY A 54 19.77 -1.25 5.66
C GLY A 54 21.15 -0.77 5.19
N LYS A 55 21.30 0.53 4.94
CA LYS A 55 22.61 1.16 4.65
C LYS A 55 23.56 1.00 5.84
N LEU A 56 23.08 1.31 7.04
CA LEU A 56 23.89 1.17 8.26
C LEU A 56 24.33 -0.27 8.51
N LEU A 57 23.45 -1.25 8.24
CA LEU A 57 23.79 -2.66 8.29
C LEU A 57 24.87 -3.04 7.25
N ALA A 58 24.75 -2.55 6.02
CA ALA A 58 25.74 -2.79 4.97
C ALA A 58 27.13 -2.23 5.32
N ASP A 59 27.17 -1.05 5.95
CA ASP A 59 28.41 -0.41 6.36
C ASP A 59 29.07 -1.15 7.54
N THR A 60 28.30 -1.36 8.61
CA THR A 60 28.83 -1.84 9.89
C THR A 60 28.90 -3.36 10.01
N ARG A 61 27.96 -4.08 9.37
CA ARG A 61 27.86 -5.55 9.34
C ARG A 61 27.87 -6.17 10.74
N THR A 62 27.19 -5.53 11.69
CA THR A 62 27.07 -6.04 13.06
C THR A 62 25.75 -6.77 13.29
N VAL A 63 25.74 -7.67 14.27
CA VAL A 63 24.53 -8.40 14.70
C VAL A 63 23.48 -7.45 15.27
N ASP A 64 23.91 -6.38 15.94
CA ASP A 64 23.00 -5.39 16.51
C ASP A 64 22.23 -4.64 15.42
N GLU A 65 22.91 -4.18 14.37
CA GLU A 65 22.25 -3.53 13.23
C GLU A 65 21.37 -4.52 12.44
N LEU A 66 21.78 -5.78 12.33
CA LEU A 66 20.96 -6.83 11.73
C LEU A 66 19.66 -7.04 12.51
N ARG A 67 19.74 -7.07 13.85
CA ARG A 67 18.57 -7.22 14.71
C ARG A 67 17.59 -6.06 14.54
N LYS A 68 18.08 -4.82 14.49
CA LYS A 68 17.24 -3.63 14.25
C LYS A 68 16.58 -3.69 12.87
N TYR A 69 17.35 -4.02 11.83
CA TYR A 69 16.83 -4.19 10.47
C TYR A 69 15.70 -5.22 10.41
N LYS A 70 15.93 -6.42 10.98
CA LYS A 70 14.90 -7.47 11.05
C LYS A 70 13.66 -7.03 11.83
N GLY A 71 13.82 -6.22 12.87
CA GLY A 71 12.71 -5.63 13.62
C GLY A 71 11.83 -4.72 12.77
N LEU A 72 12.44 -3.84 11.98
CA LEU A 72 11.73 -2.94 11.08
C LEU A 72 11.01 -3.70 9.95
N ILE A 73 11.68 -4.69 9.35
CA ILE A 73 11.04 -5.55 8.33
C ILE A 73 9.83 -6.27 8.92
N LYS A 74 9.94 -6.80 10.14
CA LYS A 74 8.82 -7.45 10.81
C LYS A 74 7.64 -6.50 10.99
N GLU A 75 7.87 -5.31 11.54
CA GLU A 75 6.80 -4.31 11.73
C GLU A 75 6.14 -3.93 10.40
N PHE A 76 6.94 -3.68 9.36
CA PHE A 76 6.44 -3.38 8.03
C PHE A 76 5.57 -4.51 7.48
N MET A 77 6.03 -5.76 7.57
CA MET A 77 5.29 -6.92 7.05
C MET A 77 3.95 -7.12 7.77
N GLU A 78 3.90 -6.91 9.09
CA GLU A 78 2.65 -6.99 9.86
C GLU A 78 1.60 -5.98 9.35
N ASP A 79 2.01 -4.72 9.14
CA ASP A 79 1.13 -3.68 8.62
C ASP A 79 0.77 -3.89 7.14
N ALA A 80 1.75 -4.26 6.32
CA ALA A 80 1.60 -4.47 4.88
C ALA A 80 0.64 -5.63 4.58
N VAL A 81 0.78 -6.76 5.28
CA VAL A 81 -0.12 -7.91 5.12
C VAL A 81 -1.53 -7.54 5.56
N LYS A 82 -1.68 -6.81 6.69
CA LYS A 82 -2.99 -6.36 7.17
C LYS A 82 -3.69 -5.45 6.16
N LEU A 83 -2.96 -4.50 5.58
CA LEU A 83 -3.48 -3.61 4.53
C LEU A 83 -3.84 -4.40 3.26
N GLY A 84 -2.92 -5.24 2.77
CA GLY A 84 -3.12 -6.04 1.56
C GLY A 84 -4.34 -6.96 1.64
N LEU A 85 -4.52 -7.66 2.77
CA LEU A 85 -5.70 -8.51 3.00
C LEU A 85 -7.00 -7.69 3.06
N SER A 86 -7.00 -6.53 3.71
CA SER A 86 -8.16 -5.63 3.77
C SER A 86 -8.54 -5.08 2.38
N LEU A 87 -7.55 -4.81 1.52
CA LEU A 87 -7.80 -4.36 0.15
C LEU A 87 -8.36 -5.48 -0.73
N GLU A 88 -7.84 -6.71 -0.58
CA GLU A 88 -8.36 -7.90 -1.27
C GLU A 88 -9.84 -8.16 -0.93
N GLU A 89 -10.21 -8.07 0.36
CA GLU A 89 -11.60 -8.22 0.80
C GLU A 89 -12.55 -7.20 0.14
N ARG A 90 -12.08 -5.96 -0.04
CA ARG A 90 -12.87 -4.86 -0.65
C ARG A 90 -12.96 -4.93 -2.17
N ARG A 91 -11.92 -5.40 -2.86
CA ARG A 91 -11.87 -5.50 -4.33
C ARG A 91 -12.57 -6.74 -4.90
N GLY A 92 -13.00 -7.66 -4.04
CA GLY A 92 -13.69 -8.88 -4.42
C GLY A 92 -12.75 -10.08 -4.55
N PHE A 93 -13.32 -11.28 -4.37
CA PHE A 93 -12.62 -12.55 -4.15
C PHE A 93 -11.63 -12.91 -5.29
N ASN A 94 -10.37 -12.49 -5.19
CA ASN A 94 -9.30 -13.06 -5.99
C ASN A 94 -8.56 -14.12 -5.16
N ARG A 95 -8.89 -15.38 -5.39
CA ARG A 95 -8.30 -16.54 -4.70
C ARG A 95 -6.76 -16.58 -4.78
N ARG A 96 -6.15 -15.82 -5.69
CA ARG A 96 -4.70 -15.71 -5.92
C ARG A 96 -4.01 -14.63 -5.07
N GLY A 97 -4.74 -13.61 -4.60
CA GLY A 97 -4.15 -12.47 -3.88
C GLY A 97 -3.53 -12.89 -2.55
N ARG A 98 -4.30 -13.63 -1.73
CA ARG A 98 -3.80 -14.18 -0.45
C ARG A 98 -2.62 -15.12 -0.63
N THR A 99 -2.66 -16.01 -1.64
CA THR A 99 -1.55 -16.92 -1.95
C THR A 99 -0.30 -16.15 -2.37
N LYS A 100 -0.43 -15.07 -3.16
CA LYS A 100 0.69 -14.18 -3.53
C LYS A 100 1.29 -13.53 -2.29
N ILE A 101 0.46 -12.98 -1.39
CA ILE A 101 0.92 -12.35 -0.14
C ILE A 101 1.72 -13.35 0.69
N TYR A 102 1.17 -14.55 0.95
CA TYR A 102 1.88 -15.56 1.75
C TYR A 102 3.19 -16.01 1.09
N LYS A 103 3.21 -16.15 -0.25
CA LYS A 103 4.45 -16.46 -0.97
C LYS A 103 5.51 -15.38 -0.77
N ILE A 104 5.13 -14.10 -0.86
CA ILE A 104 6.06 -12.99 -0.63
C ILE A 104 6.59 -13.03 0.81
N VAL A 105 5.73 -13.23 1.80
CA VAL A 105 6.13 -13.38 3.21
C VAL A 105 7.17 -14.48 3.38
N THR A 106 6.94 -15.66 2.80
CA THR A 106 7.88 -16.79 2.88
C THR A 106 9.23 -16.47 2.21
N GLU A 107 9.22 -15.80 1.06
CA GLU A 107 10.46 -15.40 0.38
C GLU A 107 11.23 -14.34 1.17
N VAL A 108 10.54 -13.38 1.79
CA VAL A 108 11.16 -12.37 2.66
C VAL A 108 11.83 -13.04 3.85
N ASP A 109 11.15 -13.97 4.53
CA ASP A 109 11.72 -14.73 5.64
C ASP A 109 12.98 -15.48 5.23
N ARG A 110 12.94 -16.16 4.07
CA ARG A 110 14.10 -16.86 3.51
C ARG A 110 15.27 -15.89 3.27
N LYS A 111 15.03 -14.74 2.67
CA LYS A 111 16.07 -13.73 2.41
C LYS A 111 16.64 -13.14 3.69
N LEU A 112 15.84 -13.00 4.75
CA LEU A 112 16.34 -12.58 6.06
C LEU A 112 17.25 -13.64 6.71
N LEU A 113 17.00 -14.92 6.48
CA LEU A 113 17.90 -16.00 6.91
C LEU A 113 19.21 -15.95 6.13
N ASP A 114 19.15 -15.83 4.80
CA ASP A 114 20.34 -15.71 3.95
C ASP A 114 21.20 -14.49 4.36
N LEU A 115 20.56 -13.35 4.64
CA LEU A 115 21.23 -12.15 5.15
C LEU A 115 21.83 -12.38 6.55
N THR A 116 21.13 -13.10 7.42
CA THR A 116 21.63 -13.44 8.76
C THR A 116 22.92 -14.26 8.65
N ASP A 117 22.93 -15.27 7.81
CA ASP A 117 24.10 -16.11 7.56
C ASP A 117 25.27 -15.30 6.98
N ALA A 118 24.99 -14.40 6.02
CA ALA A 118 26.00 -13.53 5.42
C ALA A 118 26.69 -12.63 6.45
N VAL A 119 25.92 -12.02 7.36
CA VAL A 119 26.45 -11.16 8.43
C VAL A 119 27.24 -11.98 9.45
N LEU A 120 26.74 -13.15 9.85
CA LEU A 120 27.40 -13.99 10.87
C LEU A 120 28.72 -14.58 10.37
N LYS A 121 28.78 -15.02 9.11
CA LYS A 121 30.00 -15.59 8.53
C LYS A 121 31.09 -14.55 8.30
N LYS A 122 30.75 -13.26 8.23
CA LYS A 122 31.67 -12.13 7.94
C LYS A 122 32.44 -12.27 6.62
N GLU A 123 31.95 -13.11 5.70
CA GLU A 123 32.60 -13.37 4.40
C GLU A 123 32.17 -12.37 3.33
N LYS A 124 31.05 -11.67 3.53
CA LYS A 124 30.43 -10.81 2.53
C LYS A 124 30.85 -9.35 2.67
N SER A 125 31.05 -8.71 1.53
CA SER A 125 31.36 -7.28 1.44
C SER A 125 30.14 -6.44 1.82
N GLY A 126 30.34 -5.16 2.13
CA GLY A 126 29.22 -4.24 2.35
C GLY A 126 28.31 -4.12 1.12
N LEU A 127 28.88 -4.22 -0.09
CA LEU A 127 28.12 -4.21 -1.33
C LEU A 127 27.19 -5.43 -1.44
N ASP A 128 27.68 -6.62 -1.13
CA ASP A 128 26.85 -7.84 -1.13
C ASP A 128 25.67 -7.72 -0.14
N ILE A 129 25.91 -7.14 1.03
CA ILE A 129 24.87 -6.92 2.04
C ILE A 129 23.84 -5.91 1.55
N LEU A 130 24.29 -4.84 0.87
CA LEU A 130 23.41 -3.84 0.30
C LEU A 130 22.51 -4.43 -0.80
N ASP A 131 23.06 -5.33 -1.64
CA ASP A 131 22.28 -6.04 -2.66
C ASP A 131 21.20 -6.92 -2.01
N MET A 132 21.55 -7.70 -0.98
CA MET A 132 20.57 -8.51 -0.22
C MET A 132 19.47 -7.67 0.43
N VAL A 133 19.83 -6.52 1.01
CA VAL A 133 18.88 -5.55 1.57
C VAL A 133 17.96 -4.99 0.46
N GLY A 134 18.51 -4.67 -0.70
CA GLY A 134 17.76 -4.20 -1.86
C GLY A 134 16.76 -5.22 -2.39
N GLU A 135 17.13 -6.50 -2.45
CA GLU A 135 16.23 -7.60 -2.81
C GLU A 135 15.06 -7.71 -1.82
N ILE A 136 15.34 -7.67 -0.51
CA ILE A 136 14.31 -7.70 0.53
C ILE A 136 13.36 -6.51 0.37
N LYS A 137 13.90 -5.30 0.18
CA LYS A 137 13.10 -4.09 -0.07
C LYS A 137 12.17 -4.27 -1.28
N GLY A 138 12.70 -4.79 -2.39
CA GLY A 138 11.91 -5.05 -3.60
C GLY A 138 10.76 -6.02 -3.36
N LEU A 139 10.98 -7.07 -2.54
CA LEU A 139 9.94 -8.02 -2.19
C LEU A 139 8.83 -7.39 -1.33
N ILE A 140 9.18 -6.64 -0.28
CA ILE A 140 8.19 -6.15 0.69
C ILE A 140 7.26 -5.07 0.11
N VAL A 141 7.72 -4.26 -0.86
CA VAL A 141 6.87 -3.25 -1.54
C VAL A 141 5.70 -3.92 -2.28
N ASN A 142 5.86 -5.16 -2.73
CA ASN A 142 4.85 -5.89 -3.50
C ASN A 142 3.74 -6.56 -2.65
N VAL A 143 3.76 -6.39 -1.32
CA VAL A 143 2.83 -7.07 -0.41
C VAL A 143 1.43 -6.44 -0.43
N TYR A 144 1.35 -5.11 -0.47
CA TYR A 144 0.08 -4.37 -0.50
C TYR A 144 -0.19 -3.68 -1.85
N ALA A 145 0.77 -3.74 -2.78
CA ALA A 145 0.68 -3.19 -4.13
C ALA A 145 -0.20 -4.05 -5.06
#